data_AF-V4MG51-F1
#
_entry.id   AF-V4MG51-F1
#
_cell.length_a   1.000
_cell.length_b   1.000
_cell.length_c   1.000
_cell.angle_alpha   90.00
_cell.angle_beta   90.00
_cell.angle_gamma   90.00
#
_symmetry.space_group_name_H-M   'P 1'
#
loop_
_entity.id
_entity.type
_entity.pdbx_description
1 polymer ?
#
loop_
_entity_poly.entity_id
_entity_poly.type
_entity_poly.pdbx_seq_one_letter_code
_entity_poly.pdbx_strand_id
1 'polypeptide(L)'
;MLSGLPNEKEAVYGALNKWVAWEVEFPIIAAAKALQILRKRSQWHRVIQLAKWMLSKGQGATMGTYDTLLLAFDMEERADEAESLWNMILHTHTRSIPRRLFARMVALYAHHGLQDKVIEVFADMEELKVRPDEDTARRVARAFRELGQEEKRKLILKRYLSEFKYIYFNGERVRVKRYSSEEG
;
A
#
# COMPACT_ATOMS: atom_id res chain seq x y z
N MET A 1 1.12 13.36 22.95
CA MET A 1 -0.35 13.44 23.12
C MET A 1 -1.03 12.11 22.81
N LEU A 2 -0.86 11.52 21.61
CA LEU A 2 -1.55 10.25 21.26
C LEU A 2 -0.95 8.98 21.90
N SER A 3 0.35 8.96 22.21
CA SER A 3 1.06 7.77 22.67
C SER A 3 0.68 7.27 24.06
N GLY A 4 -0.03 8.06 24.87
CA GLY A 4 -0.44 7.72 26.23
C GLY A 4 -1.94 7.54 26.44
N LEU A 5 -2.74 7.58 25.36
CA LEU A 5 -4.20 7.39 25.45
C LEU A 5 -4.55 5.89 25.47
N PRO A 6 -5.77 5.51 25.88
CA PRO A 6 -6.32 4.20 25.55
C PRO A 6 -6.40 3.99 24.03
N ASN A 7 -6.50 2.73 23.59
CA ASN A 7 -6.74 2.39 22.17
C ASN A 7 -8.22 2.51 21.78
N GLU A 8 -9.09 2.90 22.71
CA GLU A 8 -10.50 3.15 22.43
C GLU A 8 -10.68 4.34 21.49
N LYS A 9 -11.50 4.14 20.44
CA LYS A 9 -11.80 5.16 19.44
C LYS A 9 -12.29 6.46 20.08
N GLU A 10 -13.18 6.36 21.07
CA GLU A 10 -13.79 7.51 21.75
C GLU A 10 -12.76 8.35 22.52
N ALA A 11 -11.86 7.71 23.27
CA ALA A 11 -10.81 8.41 23.99
C ALA A 11 -9.89 9.19 23.03
N VAL A 12 -9.51 8.56 21.92
CA VAL A 12 -8.61 9.15 20.92
C VAL A 12 -9.28 10.28 20.16
N TYR A 13 -10.49 10.03 19.66
CA TYR A 13 -11.24 11.02 18.88
C TYR A 13 -11.67 12.18 19.79
N GLY A 14 -12.03 11.91 21.04
CA GLY A 14 -12.33 12.92 22.05
C GLY A 14 -11.14 13.83 22.32
N ALA A 15 -9.94 13.26 22.51
CA ALA A 15 -8.72 14.04 22.69
C ALA A 15 -8.37 14.89 21.45
N LEU A 16 -8.48 14.31 20.25
CA LEU A 16 -8.20 15.02 19.00
C LEU A 16 -9.24 16.13 18.71
N ASN A 17 -10.52 15.88 18.99
CA ASN A 17 -11.57 16.89 18.85
C ASN A 17 -11.37 18.04 19.85
N LYS A 18 -11.00 17.73 21.11
CA LYS A 18 -10.66 18.76 22.10
C LYS A 18 -9.46 19.58 21.67
N TRP A 19 -8.45 18.97 21.06
CA TRP A 19 -7.30 19.70 20.53
C TRP A 19 -7.71 20.70 19.44
N VAL A 20 -8.46 20.26 18.43
CA VAL A 20 -8.88 21.13 17.32
C VAL A 20 -9.86 22.22 17.76
N ALA A 21 -10.64 22.02 18.83
CA ALA A 21 -11.61 23.00 19.31
C ALA A 21 -11.01 24.36 19.71
N TRP A 22 -9.71 24.41 20.02
CA TRP A 22 -9.00 25.63 20.39
C TRP A 22 -8.15 26.20 19.24
N GLU A 23 -8.12 25.53 18.09
CA GLU A 23 -7.33 25.93 16.92
C GLU A 23 -8.18 26.77 15.97
N VAL A 24 -7.60 27.85 15.44
CA VAL A 24 -8.29 28.73 14.46
C VAL A 24 -8.45 28.04 13.10
N GLU A 25 -7.48 27.20 12.73
CA GLU A 25 -7.49 26.41 11.50
C GLU A 25 -7.24 24.93 11.79
N PHE A 26 -7.71 24.03 10.92
CA PHE A 26 -7.46 22.61 11.11
C PHE A 26 -5.94 22.32 11.04
N PRO A 27 -5.35 21.67 12.05
CA PRO A 27 -3.90 21.52 12.18
C PRO A 27 -3.35 20.39 11.28
N ILE A 28 -3.58 20.47 9.96
CA ILE A 28 -3.27 19.43 8.98
C ILE A 28 -1.77 19.11 8.90
N ILE A 29 -0.91 20.12 9.02
CA ILE A 29 0.55 19.97 8.99
C ILE A 29 1.03 19.19 10.22
N ALA A 30 0.52 19.54 11.40
CA ALA A 30 0.85 18.86 12.65
C ALA A 30 0.33 17.41 12.64
N ALA A 31 -0.89 17.18 12.17
CA ALA A 31 -1.46 15.84 12.04
C ALA A 31 -0.68 14.97 11.02
N ALA A 32 -0.27 15.53 9.88
CA ALA A 32 0.56 14.83 8.90
C ALA A 32 1.95 14.48 9.47
N LYS A 33 2.57 15.39 10.24
CA LYS A 33 3.84 15.13 10.93
C LYS A 33 3.68 14.03 11.98
N ALA A 34 2.58 14.02 12.73
CA ALA A 34 2.26 12.98 13.68
C ALA A 34 2.08 11.61 13.00
N LEU A 35 1.38 11.53 11.86
CA LEU A 35 1.28 10.30 11.06
C LEU A 35 2.66 9.76 10.67
N GLN A 36 3.57 10.62 10.21
CA GLN A 36 4.93 10.19 9.85
C GLN A 36 5.72 9.67 11.06
N ILE A 37 5.58 10.30 12.23
CA ILE A 37 6.24 9.85 13.46
C ILE A 37 5.69 8.50 13.92
N LEU A 38 4.36 8.35 13.95
CA LEU A 38 3.71 7.09 14.34
C LEU A 38 4.09 5.95 13.39
N ARG A 39 4.12 6.22 12.09
CA ARG A 39 4.57 5.27 11.05
C ARG A 39 6.02 4.83 11.27
N LYS A 40 6.94 5.77 11.54
CA LYS A 40 8.35 5.45 11.84
C LYS A 40 8.52 4.60 13.11
N ARG A 41 7.57 4.69 14.04
CA ARG A 41 7.54 3.91 15.28
C ARG A 41 6.69 2.64 15.16
N SER A 42 6.21 2.30 13.96
CA SER A 42 5.35 1.14 13.72
C SER A 42 4.09 1.10 14.60
N GLN A 43 3.59 2.26 15.04
CA GLN A 43 2.35 2.35 15.81
C GLN A 43 1.15 2.33 14.86
N TRP A 44 0.97 1.22 14.14
CA TRP A 44 0.00 1.07 13.04
C TRP A 44 -1.44 1.33 13.49
N HIS A 45 -1.84 0.77 14.63
CA HIS A 45 -3.13 1.08 15.25
C HIS A 45 -3.38 2.58 15.41
N ARG A 46 -2.38 3.35 15.86
CA ARG A 46 -2.48 4.82 16.01
C ARG A 46 -2.48 5.54 14.68
N VAL A 47 -1.73 5.05 13.70
CA VAL A 47 -1.78 5.55 12.33
C VAL A 47 -3.21 5.43 11.79
N ILE A 48 -3.86 4.28 11.96
CA ILE A 48 -5.25 4.06 11.53
C ILE A 48 -6.18 5.06 12.23
N GLN A 49 -6.08 5.18 13.55
CA GLN A 49 -6.95 6.07 14.32
C GLN A 49 -6.82 7.54 13.88
N LEU A 50 -5.58 8.05 13.77
CA LEU A 50 -5.33 9.43 13.39
C LEU A 50 -5.74 9.70 11.95
N ALA A 51 -5.40 8.82 11.01
CA ALA A 51 -5.76 8.98 9.60
C ALA A 51 -7.27 8.94 9.39
N LYS A 52 -7.98 7.97 9.99
CA LYS A 52 -9.46 7.92 9.93
C LYS A 52 -10.11 9.14 10.57
N TRP A 53 -9.56 9.63 11.69
CA TRP A 53 -10.07 10.86 12.30
C TRP A 53 -9.91 12.05 11.36
N MET A 54 -8.73 12.24 10.75
CA MET A 54 -8.52 13.32 9.76
C MET A 54 -9.54 13.23 8.62
N LEU A 55 -9.70 12.04 8.02
CA LEU A 55 -10.65 11.82 6.93
C LEU A 55 -12.10 12.08 7.36
N SER A 56 -12.48 11.73 8.59
CA SER A 56 -13.82 12.00 9.13
C SER A 56 -14.14 13.48 9.30
N LYS A 57 -13.11 14.35 9.31
CA LYS A 57 -13.25 15.81 9.30
C LYS A 57 -13.23 16.41 7.89
N GLY A 58 -13.20 15.58 6.86
CA GLY A 58 -13.01 16.01 5.47
C GLY A 58 -11.60 16.50 5.17
N GLN A 59 -10.62 16.17 6.03
CA GLN A 59 -9.26 16.69 5.96
C GLN A 59 -8.26 15.60 5.59
N GLY A 60 -7.19 15.99 4.89
CA GLY A 60 -6.08 15.09 4.59
C GLY A 60 -6.42 13.94 3.63
N ALA A 61 -7.45 14.08 2.80
CA ALA A 61 -7.80 13.15 1.71
C ALA A 61 -6.77 13.24 0.56
N THR A 62 -5.55 12.78 0.83
CA THR A 62 -4.43 12.80 -0.13
C THR A 62 -3.97 11.38 -0.44
N MET A 63 -3.36 11.18 -1.60
CA MET A 63 -2.76 9.88 -1.99
C MET A 63 -1.73 9.39 -0.96
N GLY A 64 -1.00 10.30 -0.29
CA GLY A 64 -0.05 9.95 0.76
C GLY A 64 -0.71 9.45 2.04
N THR A 65 -1.86 10.02 2.42
CA THR A 65 -2.67 9.55 3.55
C THR A 65 -3.28 8.19 3.24
N TYR A 66 -3.80 7.99 2.03
CA TYR A 66 -4.33 6.69 1.60
C TYR A 66 -3.26 5.60 1.59
N ASP A 67 -2.08 5.86 1.02
CA ASP A 67 -0.96 4.90 1.05
C ASP A 67 -0.53 4.55 2.49
N THR A 68 -0.52 5.54 3.37
CA THR A 68 -0.19 5.34 4.79
C THR A 68 -1.24 4.50 5.50
N LEU A 69 -2.53 4.72 5.21
CA LEU A 69 -3.63 3.99 5.83
C LEU A 69 -3.71 2.54 5.32
N LEU A 70 -3.52 2.32 4.02
CA LEU A 70 -3.43 0.98 3.44
C LEU A 70 -2.25 0.19 4.00
N LEU A 71 -1.07 0.82 4.16
CA LEU A 71 0.06 0.19 4.85
C LEU A 71 -0.31 -0.20 6.29
N ALA A 72 -0.97 0.69 7.02
CA ALA A 72 -1.31 0.42 8.41
C ALA A 72 -2.34 -0.71 8.54
N PHE A 73 -3.28 -0.83 7.60
CA PHE A 73 -4.19 -1.98 7.55
C PHE A 73 -3.47 -3.28 7.24
N ASP A 74 -2.53 -3.27 6.29
CA ASP A 74 -1.69 -4.43 5.98
C ASP A 74 -0.97 -4.95 7.24
N MET A 75 -0.34 -4.03 7.98
CA MET A 75 0.45 -4.35 9.19
C MET A 75 -0.41 -4.72 10.41
N GLU A 76 -1.72 -4.46 10.39
CA GLU A 76 -2.66 -4.81 11.46
C GLU A 76 -3.59 -5.96 11.06
N GLU A 77 -3.29 -6.67 9.97
CA GLU A 77 -4.07 -7.82 9.47
C GLU A 77 -5.53 -7.48 9.12
N ARG A 78 -5.76 -6.27 8.60
CA ARG A 78 -7.10 -5.73 8.30
C ARG A 78 -7.35 -5.61 6.80
N ALA A 79 -7.22 -6.72 6.08
CA ALA A 79 -7.35 -6.75 4.62
C ALA A 79 -8.72 -6.26 4.13
N ASP A 80 -9.82 -6.61 4.81
CA ASP A 80 -11.19 -6.19 4.44
C ASP A 80 -11.38 -4.67 4.47
N GLU A 81 -10.74 -4.00 5.44
CA GLU A 81 -10.81 -2.55 5.55
C GLU A 81 -9.91 -1.87 4.51
N ALA A 82 -8.79 -2.50 4.16
CA ALA A 82 -7.97 -2.05 3.05
C ALA A 82 -8.72 -2.17 1.72
N GLU A 83 -9.46 -3.28 1.49
CA GLU A 83 -10.30 -3.47 0.31
C GLU A 83 -11.41 -2.41 0.24
N SER A 84 -12.09 -2.16 1.36
CA SER A 84 -13.12 -1.12 1.43
C SER A 84 -12.56 0.27 1.09
N LEU A 85 -11.37 0.60 1.60
CA LEU A 85 -10.69 1.86 1.28
C LEU A 85 -10.25 1.90 -0.19
N TRP A 86 -9.72 0.80 -0.71
CA TRP A 86 -9.28 0.69 -2.10
C TRP A 86 -10.43 0.89 -3.08
N ASN A 87 -11.57 0.24 -2.84
CA ASN A 87 -12.78 0.42 -3.63
C ASN A 87 -13.24 1.87 -3.61
N MET A 88 -13.25 2.52 -2.44
CA MET A 88 -13.56 3.95 -2.37
C MET A 88 -12.60 4.79 -3.24
N ILE A 89 -11.29 4.54 -3.18
CA ILE A 89 -10.29 5.27 -3.98
C ILE A 89 -10.53 5.05 -5.48
N LEU A 90 -10.80 3.82 -5.92
CA LEU A 90 -11.09 3.51 -7.32
C LEU A 90 -12.30 4.30 -7.83
N HIS A 91 -13.40 4.30 -7.07
CA HIS A 91 -14.63 5.00 -7.49
C HIS A 91 -14.46 6.53 -7.49
N THR A 92 -13.68 7.07 -6.56
CA THR A 92 -13.53 8.53 -6.38
C THR A 92 -12.43 9.14 -7.24
N HIS A 93 -11.39 8.38 -7.62
CA HIS A 93 -10.17 8.90 -8.27
C HIS A 93 -9.79 8.17 -9.58
N THR A 94 -10.77 7.60 -10.30
CA THR A 94 -10.62 6.70 -11.47
C THR A 94 -9.48 7.00 -12.46
N ARG A 95 -9.13 8.26 -12.74
CA ARG A 95 -8.11 8.63 -13.75
C ARG A 95 -6.73 9.05 -13.22
N SER A 96 -6.51 9.02 -11.91
CA SER A 96 -5.33 9.67 -11.30
C SER A 96 -4.67 8.90 -10.17
N ILE A 97 -4.97 7.60 -10.05
CA ILE A 97 -4.37 6.75 -9.01
C ILE A 97 -2.89 6.49 -9.36
N PRO A 98 -1.94 6.89 -8.47
CA PRO A 98 -0.53 6.63 -8.70
C PRO A 98 -0.20 5.14 -8.74
N ARG A 99 0.76 4.73 -9.60
CA ARG A 99 1.29 3.35 -9.67
C ARG A 99 1.62 2.75 -8.30
N ARG A 100 2.14 3.57 -7.38
CA ARG A 100 2.51 3.15 -6.02
C ARG A 100 1.33 2.59 -5.21
N LEU A 101 0.12 3.12 -5.41
CA LEU A 101 -1.08 2.65 -4.70
C LEU A 101 -1.56 1.29 -5.23
N PHE A 102 -1.42 1.02 -6.52
CA PHE A 102 -1.62 -0.33 -7.04
C PHE A 102 -0.58 -1.31 -6.48
N ALA A 103 0.70 -0.93 -6.51
CA ALA A 103 1.78 -1.74 -5.93
C ALA A 103 1.54 -2.04 -4.43
N ARG A 104 1.01 -1.06 -3.69
CA ARG A 104 0.58 -1.22 -2.29
C ARG A 104 -0.46 -2.32 -2.13
N MET A 105 -1.51 -2.31 -2.94
CA MET A 105 -2.59 -3.31 -2.85
C MET A 105 -2.11 -4.69 -3.27
N VAL A 106 -1.30 -4.79 -4.33
CA VAL A 106 -0.67 -6.07 -4.72
C VAL A 106 0.20 -6.62 -3.60
N ALA A 107 1.02 -5.77 -2.95
CA ALA A 107 1.84 -6.21 -1.83
C ALA A 107 1.01 -6.68 -0.64
N LEU A 108 -0.04 -5.92 -0.28
CA LEU A 108 -0.97 -6.23 0.80
C LEU A 108 -1.68 -7.57 0.53
N TYR A 109 -2.37 -7.73 -0.59
CA TYR A 109 -3.09 -8.99 -0.87
C TYR A 109 -2.15 -10.19 -0.96
N ALA A 110 -0.96 -10.03 -1.54
CA ALA A 110 0.04 -11.09 -1.56
C ALA A 110 0.56 -11.46 -0.16
N HIS A 111 0.66 -10.51 0.76
CA HIS A 111 1.05 -10.74 2.16
C HIS A 111 -0.03 -11.54 2.91
N HIS A 112 -1.30 -11.27 2.64
CA HIS A 112 -2.47 -11.96 3.22
C HIS A 112 -2.86 -13.25 2.48
N GLY A 113 -2.08 -13.70 1.49
CA GLY A 113 -2.35 -14.94 0.73
C GLY A 113 -3.55 -14.86 -0.23
N LEU A 114 -4.04 -13.66 -0.52
CA LEU A 114 -5.22 -13.41 -1.35
C LEU A 114 -4.83 -13.33 -2.83
N GLN A 115 -4.45 -14.46 -3.43
CA GLN A 115 -3.88 -14.47 -4.78
C GLN A 115 -4.86 -14.05 -5.87
N ASP A 116 -6.13 -14.41 -5.75
CA ASP A 116 -7.16 -13.95 -6.69
C ASP A 116 -7.26 -12.42 -6.71
N LYS A 117 -7.20 -11.79 -5.54
CA LYS A 117 -7.20 -10.33 -5.39
C LYS A 117 -5.94 -9.67 -5.94
N VAL A 118 -4.78 -10.33 -5.87
CA VAL A 118 -3.56 -9.86 -6.57
C VAL A 118 -3.79 -9.81 -8.07
N ILE A 119 -4.46 -10.82 -8.64
CA ILE A 119 -4.77 -10.87 -10.07
C ILE A 119 -5.82 -9.81 -10.46
N GLU A 120 -6.84 -9.58 -9.63
CA GLU A 120 -7.83 -8.50 -9.84
C GLU A 120 -7.15 -7.12 -9.93
N VAL A 121 -6.31 -6.76 -8.95
CA VAL A 121 -5.59 -5.47 -8.96
C VAL A 121 -4.66 -5.37 -10.17
N PHE A 122 -4.03 -6.47 -10.59
CA PHE A 122 -3.19 -6.47 -11.78
C PHE A 122 -4.01 -6.30 -13.08
N ALA A 123 -5.22 -6.85 -13.16
CA ALA A 123 -6.12 -6.61 -14.28
C ALA A 123 -6.51 -5.14 -14.37
N ASP A 124 -6.83 -4.49 -13.24
CA ASP A 124 -7.09 -3.05 -13.19
C ASP A 124 -5.88 -2.24 -13.69
N MET A 125 -4.66 -2.65 -13.30
CA MET A 125 -3.44 -2.01 -13.79
C MET A 125 -3.29 -2.12 -15.31
N GLU A 126 -3.56 -3.28 -15.90
CA GLU A 126 -3.53 -3.47 -17.36
C GLU A 126 -4.58 -2.61 -18.07
N GLU A 127 -5.82 -2.60 -17.57
CA GLU A 127 -6.93 -1.83 -18.14
C GLU A 127 -6.63 -0.33 -18.10
N LEU A 128 -6.09 0.15 -16.99
CA LEU A 128 -5.71 1.55 -16.78
C LEU A 128 -4.34 1.90 -17.38
N LYS A 129 -3.68 0.95 -18.07
CA LYS A 129 -2.35 1.10 -18.69
C LYS A 129 -1.27 1.53 -17.70
N VAL A 130 -1.41 1.14 -16.44
CA VAL A 130 -0.43 1.36 -15.36
C VAL A 130 0.57 0.21 -15.39
N ARG A 131 1.76 0.46 -15.92
CA ARG A 131 2.82 -0.56 -15.97
C ARG A 131 3.26 -0.95 -14.55
N PRO A 132 3.23 -2.25 -14.16
CA PRO A 132 3.75 -2.70 -12.87
C PRO A 132 5.26 -2.48 -12.78
N ASP A 133 5.75 -2.25 -11.57
CA ASP A 133 7.17 -2.36 -11.30
C ASP A 133 7.61 -3.82 -11.12
N GLU A 134 8.91 -4.01 -10.98
CA GLU A 134 9.49 -5.35 -10.93
C GLU A 134 9.02 -6.18 -9.72
N ASP A 135 8.83 -5.54 -8.56
CA ASP A 135 8.33 -6.23 -7.36
C ASP A 135 6.87 -6.64 -7.55
N THR A 136 6.05 -5.71 -8.04
CA THR A 136 4.63 -5.96 -8.37
C THR A 136 4.52 -7.12 -9.38
N ALA A 137 5.28 -7.09 -10.47
CA ALA A 137 5.27 -8.15 -11.47
C ALA A 137 5.70 -9.52 -10.91
N ARG A 138 6.69 -9.56 -10.00
CA ARG A 138 7.07 -10.80 -9.31
C ARG A 138 5.97 -11.35 -8.42
N ARG A 139 5.27 -10.49 -7.68
CA ARG A 139 4.13 -10.89 -6.83
C ARG A 139 2.98 -11.44 -7.67
N VAL A 140 2.65 -10.79 -8.79
CA VAL A 140 1.65 -11.28 -9.74
C VAL A 140 2.05 -12.62 -10.34
N ALA A 141 3.31 -12.78 -10.76
CA ALA A 141 3.81 -14.07 -11.26
C ALA A 141 3.72 -15.18 -10.21
N ARG A 142 4.00 -14.86 -8.94
CA ARG A 142 3.84 -15.78 -7.81
C ARG A 142 2.37 -16.15 -7.58
N ALA A 143 1.46 -15.17 -7.62
CA ALA A 143 0.02 -15.40 -7.50
C ALA A 143 -0.49 -16.36 -8.58
N PHE A 144 -0.10 -16.15 -9.85
CA PHE A 144 -0.45 -17.08 -10.92
C PHE A 144 0.07 -18.50 -10.68
N ARG A 145 1.31 -18.65 -10.18
CA ARG A 145 1.86 -19.97 -9.83
C ARG A 145 1.06 -20.66 -8.73
N GLU A 146 0.73 -19.94 -7.67
CA GLU A 146 -0.03 -20.48 -6.54
C GLU A 146 -1.46 -20.87 -6.93
N LEU A 147 -2.03 -20.22 -7.96
CA LEU A 147 -3.30 -20.58 -8.59
C LEU A 147 -3.16 -21.67 -9.68
N GLY A 148 -1.98 -22.25 -9.88
CA GLY A 148 -1.73 -23.28 -10.91
C GLY A 148 -1.72 -22.76 -12.36
N GLN A 149 -1.68 -21.45 -12.57
CA GLN A 149 -1.74 -20.80 -13.88
C GLN A 149 -0.33 -20.53 -14.44
N GLU A 150 0.44 -21.59 -14.66
CA GLU A 150 1.87 -21.52 -15.00
C GLU A 150 2.15 -20.77 -16.32
N GLU A 151 1.31 -20.96 -17.35
CA GLU A 151 1.47 -20.26 -18.63
C GLU A 151 1.31 -18.74 -18.48
N LYS A 152 0.35 -18.29 -17.66
CA LYS A 152 0.19 -16.86 -17.37
C LYS A 152 1.37 -16.33 -16.57
N ARG A 153 1.89 -17.09 -15.60
CA ARG A 153 3.13 -16.73 -14.89
C ARG A 153 4.26 -16.47 -15.89
N LYS A 154 4.53 -17.39 -16.83
CA LYS A 154 5.59 -17.23 -17.84
C LYS A 154 5.41 -15.96 -18.68
N LEU A 155 4.16 -15.65 -19.07
CA LEU A 155 3.86 -14.41 -19.79
C LEU A 155 4.19 -13.15 -18.98
N ILE A 156 3.86 -13.11 -17.69
CA ILE A 156 4.19 -11.99 -16.81
C ILE A 156 5.70 -11.84 -16.65
N LEU A 157 6.41 -12.94 -16.40
CA LEU A 157 7.87 -12.93 -16.28
C LEU A 157 8.51 -12.39 -17.56
N LYS A 158 8.10 -12.89 -18.74
CA LYS A 158 8.63 -12.45 -20.03
C LYS A 158 8.31 -10.98 -20.35
N ARG A 159 7.09 -10.52 -20.05
CA ARG A 159 6.62 -9.17 -20.41
C ARG A 159 7.19 -8.09 -19.50
N TYR A 160 7.31 -8.37 -18.20
CA TYR A 160 7.60 -7.37 -17.18
C TYR A 160 8.95 -7.52 -16.49
N LEU A 161 9.57 -8.69 -16.54
CA LEU A 161 10.88 -8.92 -15.95
C LEU A 161 11.92 -9.09 -17.05
N SER A 162 12.96 -8.26 -17.02
CA SER A 162 14.12 -8.44 -17.88
C SER A 162 14.85 -9.73 -17.48
N GLU A 163 15.29 -10.52 -18.47
CA GLU A 163 16.19 -11.67 -18.25
C GLU A 163 17.48 -11.29 -17.52
N PHE A 164 17.83 -10.01 -17.53
CA PHE A 164 19.01 -9.47 -16.87
C PHE A 164 18.62 -8.50 -15.77
N LYS A 165 19.38 -8.49 -14.68
CA LYS A 165 19.34 -7.43 -13.66
C LYS A 165 20.70 -6.75 -13.58
N TYR A 166 20.70 -5.51 -13.13
CA TYR A 166 21.94 -4.83 -12.79
C TYR A 166 22.17 -4.98 -11.29
N ILE A 167 23.39 -5.34 -10.90
CA ILE A 167 23.84 -5.36 -9.52
C ILE A 167 25.02 -4.42 -9.37
N TYR A 168 25.20 -3.89 -8.17
CA TYR A 168 26.44 -3.19 -7.82
C TYR A 168 27.41 -4.21 -7.23
N PHE A 169 28.55 -4.37 -7.87
CA PHE A 169 29.63 -5.25 -7.42
C PHE A 169 30.92 -4.44 -7.46
N ASN A 170 31.60 -4.32 -6.32
CA ASN A 170 32.80 -3.50 -6.15
C ASN A 170 32.65 -2.03 -6.62
N GLY A 171 31.48 -1.43 -6.40
CA GLY A 171 31.19 -0.06 -6.84
C GLY A 171 30.84 0.09 -8.32
N GLU A 172 30.96 -0.97 -9.12
CA GLU A 172 30.59 -0.99 -10.53
C GLU A 172 29.20 -1.59 -10.76
N ARG A 173 28.49 -1.09 -11.77
CA ARG A 173 27.18 -1.59 -12.17
C ARG A 173 27.32 -2.71 -13.20
N VAL A 174 27.21 -3.95 -12.76
CA VAL A 174 27.37 -5.15 -13.59
C VAL A 174 26.01 -5.72 -14.01
N ARG A 175 25.86 -6.11 -15.29
CA ARG A 175 24.67 -6.80 -15.81
C ARG A 175 24.82 -8.30 -15.60
N VAL A 176 23.90 -8.91 -14.85
CA VAL A 176 23.89 -10.35 -14.59
C VAL A 176 22.58 -10.98 -15.08
N LYS A 177 22.64 -12.20 -15.61
CA LYS A 177 21.46 -12.99 -15.98
C LYS A 177 20.71 -13.35 -14.70
N ARG A 178 19.38 -13.27 -14.70
CA ARG A 178 18.55 -13.82 -13.62
C ARG A 178 18.56 -15.34 -13.81
N TYR A 179 18.95 -16.09 -12.78
CA TYR A 179 18.77 -17.54 -12.79
C TYR A 179 17.27 -17.82 -13.01
N SER A 180 16.93 -18.50 -14.10
CA SER A 180 15.57 -19.01 -14.28
C SER A 180 15.36 -20.09 -13.23
N SER A 181 14.25 -20.04 -12.50
CA SER A 181 13.84 -21.11 -11.59
C SER A 181 13.42 -22.39 -12.34
N GLU A 182 13.97 -22.63 -13.53
CA GLU A 182 13.76 -23.81 -14.37
C GLU A 182 14.90 -24.83 -14.20
N GLU A 183 15.89 -24.57 -13.34
CA GLU A 183 17.02 -25.47 -13.05
C GLU A 183 17.01 -26.04 -11.61
N GLY A 184 15.84 -26.17 -10.98
CA GLY A 184 15.71 -26.76 -9.63
C GLY A 184 14.44 -27.57 -9.46
#